data_AF-A0A4R6IEP9-F1
#
_entry.id   AF-A0A4R6IEP9-F1
#
_cell.length_a   1.000
_cell.length_b   1.000
_cell.length_c   1.000
_cell.angle_alpha   90.00
_cell.angle_beta   90.00
_cell.angle_gamma   90.00
#
_symmetry.space_group_name_H-M   'P 1'
#
loop_
_entity.id
_entity.type
_entity.pdbx_description
1 polymer ?
#
loop_
_entity_poly.entity_id
_entity_poly.type
_entity_poly.pdbx_seq_one_letter_code
_entity_poly.pdbx_strand_id
1 'polypeptide(L)' 'MADKKTDKDPCWKNYEQVGMKKKDGKKVPNCVPKKSGKKEK' A
#
# COMPACT_ATOMS: atom_id res chain seq x y z
N MET A 1 11.53 4.93 -25.11
CA MET A 1 12.28 4.82 -23.84
C MET A 1 11.56 3.77 -23.03
N ALA A 2 12.23 2.64 -22.80
CA ALA A 2 11.73 1.54 -22.02
C ALA A 2 11.66 1.92 -20.53
N ASP A 3 11.08 1.00 -19.75
CA ASP A 3 11.24 0.88 -18.29
C ASP A 3 10.15 1.48 -17.40
N LYS A 4 9.00 0.78 -17.42
CA LYS A 4 8.64 -0.09 -16.28
C LYS A 4 8.60 0.62 -14.93
N LYS A 5 7.58 1.46 -14.72
CA LYS A 5 7.21 1.93 -13.39
C LYS A 5 6.06 1.09 -12.80
N THR A 6 6.22 -0.24 -12.82
CA THR A 6 5.48 -1.18 -11.96
C THR A 6 6.16 -1.21 -10.59
N ASP A 7 6.25 -0.04 -9.95
CA ASP A 7 6.62 0.13 -8.53
C ASP A 7 6.16 1.54 -8.11
N LYS A 8 4.86 1.81 -8.29
CA LYS A 8 4.21 3.04 -7.76
C LYS A 8 3.16 2.66 -6.73
N ASP A 9 3.23 1.46 -6.18
CA ASP A 9 2.47 1.16 -4.97
C ASP A 9 3.09 2.04 -3.88
N PRO A 10 2.38 3.05 -3.34
CA PRO A 10 2.91 3.89 -2.27
C PRO A 10 3.01 3.14 -0.93
N CYS A 11 2.88 1.82 -0.99
CA CYS A 11 2.78 0.88 0.09
C CYS A 11 3.82 -0.22 -0.13
N TRP A 12 4.38 -0.74 0.97
CA TRP A 12 5.40 -1.78 0.92
C TRP A 12 4.95 -3.02 0.14
N LYS A 13 5.92 -3.85 -0.30
CA LYS A 13 5.66 -5.19 -0.82
C LYS A 13 4.96 -5.99 0.29
N ASN A 14 3.68 -6.33 0.10
CA ASN A 14 2.71 -6.87 1.09
C ASN A 14 1.82 -5.85 1.83
N TYR A 15 1.80 -4.59 1.44
CA TYR A 15 0.79 -3.62 1.86
C TYR A 15 0.04 -3.10 0.63
N GLU A 16 -1.25 -2.85 0.81
CA GLU A 16 -2.14 -2.29 -0.21
C GLU A 16 -2.61 -0.93 0.23
N GLN A 17 -2.69 -0.01 -0.72
CA GLN A 17 -3.28 1.28 -0.46
C GLN A 17 -4.80 1.14 -0.39
N VAL A 18 -5.35 1.34 0.80
CA VAL A 18 -6.80 1.40 1.04
C VAL A 18 -7.17 2.85 1.35
N GLY A 19 -7.36 3.64 0.30
CA GLY A 19 -7.74 5.05 0.40
C GLY A 19 -6.63 5.97 0.90
N MET A 20 -7.02 7.06 1.56
CA MET A 20 -6.14 8.10 2.11
C MET A 20 -6.44 8.29 3.60
N LYS A 21 -5.40 8.50 4.41
CA LYS A 21 -5.49 8.76 5.84
C LYS A 21 -4.84 10.10 6.18
N LYS A 22 -5.35 10.79 7.20
CA LYS A 22 -4.71 11.98 7.76
C LYS A 22 -3.66 11.54 8.78
N LYS A 23 -2.38 11.86 8.53
CA LYS A 23 -1.29 11.68 9.47
C LYS A 23 -0.58 13.02 9.61
N ASP A 24 -0.54 13.56 10.82
CA ASP A 24 0.09 14.85 11.10
C ASP A 24 -0.47 16.02 10.26
N GLY A 25 -1.81 16.09 10.14
CA GLY A 25 -2.50 17.09 9.31
C GLY A 25 -2.37 16.90 7.79
N LYS A 26 -1.46 16.03 7.32
CA LYS A 26 -1.22 15.73 5.90
C LYS A 26 -2.02 14.48 5.46
N LYS A 27 -2.51 14.48 4.21
CA LYS A 27 -3.15 13.29 3.60
C LYS A 27 -2.06 12.37 3.06
N VAL A 28 -1.95 11.18 3.64
CA VAL A 28 -1.02 10.11 3.24
C VAL A 28 -1.81 8.89 2.76
N PRO A 29 -1.28 8.10 1.81
CA PRO A 29 -1.90 6.86 1.40
C PRO A 29 -2.00 5.91 2.60
N ASN A 30 -3.18 5.32 2.80
CA ASN A 30 -3.41 4.41 3.91
C ASN A 30 -3.00 3.01 3.49
N CYS A 31 -1.76 2.64 3.78
CA CYS A 31 -1.23 1.32 3.49
C CYS A 31 -1.64 0.33 4.59
N VAL A 32 -2.41 -0.71 4.22
CA VAL A 32 -2.79 -1.80 5.12
C VAL A 32 -2.12 -3.10 4.68
N PRO A 33 -1.76 -4.01 5.58
CA PRO A 33 -1.17 -5.28 5.19
C PRO A 33 -2.13 -6.03 4.28
N LYS A 34 -1.67 -6.38 3.08
CA LYS A 34 -2.34 -7.34 2.18
C LYS A 34 -2.50 -8.60 3.02
N LYS A 35 -3.73 -9.06 3.23
CA LYS A 35 -4.03 -10.33 3.93
C LYS A 35 -3.54 -11.52 3.09
N SER A 36 -2.24 -11.63 2.93
CA SER A 36 -1.52 -12.82 2.46
C SER A 36 -1.02 -13.66 3.65
N GLY A 37 -1.42 -13.30 4.87
CA GLY A 37 -1.15 -14.03 6.09
C GLY A 37 -2.42 -14.62 6.68
N LYS A 38 -2.66 -15.90 6.36
CA LYS A 38 -3.50 -16.87 7.09
C LYS A 38 -4.99 -16.51 7.28
N LYS A 39 -5.81 -16.83 6.28
CA LYS A 39 -6.97 -17.68 6.55
C LYS A 39 -6.44 -19.12 6.66
N GLU A 40 -6.36 -19.65 7.88
CA GLU A 40 -6.65 -21.04 8.28
C GLU A 40 -6.36 -21.07 9.79
N LYS A 41 -7.40 -20.92 10.61
CA LYS A 41 -8.08 -21.99 11.35
C LYS A 41 -7.23 -22.50 12.51
#